data_AF-A0A3B0SHQ5-F1
#
_entry.id   AF-A0A3B0SHQ5-F1
#
_cell.length_a   1.000
_cell.length_b   1.000
_cell.length_c   1.000
_cell.angle_alpha   90.00
_cell.angle_beta   90.00
_cell.angle_gamma   90.00
#
_symmetry.space_group_name_H-M   'P 1'
#
loop_
_entity.id
_entity.type
_entity.pdbx_description
1 polymer ?
#
loop_
_entity_poly.entity_id
_entity_poly.type
_entity_poly.pdbx_seq_one_letter_code
_entity_poly.pdbx_strand_id
1 'polypeptide(L)' 'MMEKLLKKGTELAENRRDKSRQEIKSALEQILPDQISAEEIPGGIAVQSPDLGDELIVNSSLRDVAFLMRGVR' A
#
# COMPACT_ATOMS: atom_id res chain seq x y z
N MET A 1 26.21 -21.29 13.06
CA MET A 1 25.19 -22.01 12.24
C MET A 1 23.81 -21.35 12.36
N MET A 2 23.36 -20.97 13.57
CA MET A 2 22.12 -20.19 13.79
C MET A 2 22.08 -18.85 13.02
N GLU A 3 23.15 -18.07 13.00
CA GLU A 3 23.16 -16.77 12.30
C GLU A 3 22.86 -16.90 10.79
N LYS A 4 23.35 -17.96 10.14
CA LYS A 4 23.08 -18.19 8.71
C LYS A 4 21.61 -18.57 8.45
N LEU A 5 20.97 -19.26 9.40
CA LEU A 5 19.55 -19.61 9.33
C LEU A 5 18.65 -18.40 9.60
N LEU A 6 18.99 -17.57 10.59
CA LEU A 6 18.30 -16.31 10.86
C LEU A 6 18.39 -15.36 9.66
N LYS A 7 19.57 -15.20 9.07
CA LYS A 7 19.79 -14.34 7.91
C LYS A 7 19.00 -14.80 6.68
N LYS A 8 18.95 -16.11 6.42
CA LYS A 8 18.08 -16.67 5.37
C LYS A 8 16.59 -16.47 5.66
N GLY A 9 16.17 -16.56 6.93
CA GLY A 9 14.79 -16.33 7.34
C GLY A 9 14.35 -14.88 7.12
N THR A 10 15.21 -13.91 7.46
CA THR A 10 14.95 -12.49 7.24
C THR A 10 14.91 -12.15 5.74
N GLU A 11 15.87 -12.65 4.95
CA GLU A 11 15.89 -12.47 3.49
C GLU A 11 14.64 -13.06 2.82
N LEU A 12 14.13 -14.21 3.29
CA LEU A 12 12.90 -14.80 2.76
C LEU A 12 11.66 -13.97 3.13
N ALA A 13 11.60 -13.45 4.35
CA ALA A 13 10.51 -12.60 4.80
C ALA A 13 10.47 -11.25 4.04
N GLU A 14 11.65 -10.65 3.81
CA GLU A 14 11.80 -9.42 3.01
C GLU A 14 11.36 -9.65 1.57
N ASN A 15 11.88 -10.70 0.91
CA ASN A 15 11.49 -11.03 -0.46
C ASN A 15 9.97 -11.27 -0.61
N ARG A 16 9.34 -11.92 0.37
CA ARG A 16 7.87 -12.10 0.38
C ARG A 16 7.15 -10.77 0.53
N ARG A 17 7.62 -9.90 1.42
CA ARG A 17 7.06 -8.57 1.64
C ARG A 17 7.13 -7.71 0.38
N ASP A 18 8.28 -7.72 -0.29
CA ASP A 18 8.50 -6.95 -1.51
C ASP A 18 7.64 -7.48 -2.67
N LYS A 19 7.54 -8.81 -2.82
CA LYS A 19 6.65 -9.44 -3.79
C LYS A 19 5.19 -9.06 -3.56
N SER A 20 4.72 -9.13 -2.31
CA SER A 20 3.35 -8.70 -1.97
C SER A 20 3.12 -7.22 -2.22
N ARG A 21 4.11 -6.36 -1.97
CA ARG A 21 4.00 -4.92 -2.26
C ARG A 21 3.84 -4.68 -3.77
N GLN A 22 4.65 -5.33 -4.59
CA GLN A 22 4.55 -5.25 -6.05
C GLN A 22 3.20 -5.75 -6.57
N GLU A 23 2.74 -6.91 -6.07
CA GLU A 23 1.44 -7.48 -6.46
C GLU A 23 0.27 -6.53 -6.13
N ILE A 24 0.29 -5.91 -4.93
CA ILE A 24 -0.72 -4.92 -4.54
C ILE A 24 -0.66 -3.68 -5.43
N LYS A 25 0.53 -3.17 -5.74
CA LYS A 25 0.69 -2.01 -6.63
C LYS A 25 0.13 -2.30 -8.02
N SER A 26 0.49 -3.43 -8.62
CA SER A 26 -0.01 -3.81 -9.95
C SER A 26 -1.52 -4.03 -9.96
N ALA A 27 -2.09 -4.59 -8.89
CA ALA A 27 -3.54 -4.71 -8.77
C ALA A 27 -4.23 -3.35 -8.65
N LEU A 28 -3.63 -2.41 -7.90
CA LEU A 28 -4.14 -1.04 -7.80
C LEU A 28 -4.08 -0.33 -9.16
N GLU A 29 -2.97 -0.41 -9.89
CA GLU A 29 -2.83 0.19 -11.22
C GLU A 29 -3.86 -0.31 -12.25
N GLN A 30 -4.40 -1.53 -12.08
CA GLN A 30 -5.43 -2.07 -12.98
C GLN A 30 -6.84 -1.61 -12.64
N ILE A 31 -7.08 -1.17 -11.40
CA ILE A 31 -8.42 -0.86 -10.88
C ILE A 31 -8.59 0.66 -10.73
N LEU A 32 -7.50 1.37 -10.48
CA LEU A 32 -7.52 2.80 -10.23
C LEU A 32 -7.80 3.58 -11.54
N PRO A 33 -8.69 4.58 -11.49
CA PRO A 33 -8.87 5.54 -12.58
C PRO A 33 -7.57 6.26 -12.93
N ASP A 34 -7.43 6.72 -14.18
CA ASP A 34 -6.22 7.39 -14.68
C ASP A 34 -5.79 8.63 -13.86
N GLN A 35 -6.75 9.28 -13.17
CA GLN A 35 -6.46 10.42 -12.29
C GLN A 35 -5.86 10.01 -10.93
N ILE A 36 -5.86 8.73 -10.58
CA ILE A 36 -5.35 8.20 -9.31
C ILE A 36 -4.05 7.42 -9.57
N SER A 37 -2.97 7.85 -8.93
CA SER A 37 -1.67 7.19 -9.00
C SER A 37 -1.35 6.46 -7.69
N ALA A 38 -0.61 5.35 -7.79
CA ALA A 38 -0.11 4.60 -6.65
C ALA A 38 1.43 4.54 -6.70
N GLU A 39 2.08 4.96 -5.61
CA GLU A 39 3.53 5.01 -5.47
C GLU A 39 3.99 4.15 -4.29
N GLU A 40 5.10 3.43 -4.43
CA GLU A 40 5.71 2.70 -3.31
C GLU A 40 6.49 3.66 -2.41
N ILE A 41 6.22 3.61 -1.11
CA ILE A 41 6.94 4.40 -0.11
C ILE A 41 7.55 3.50 0.97
N PRO A 42 8.58 3.97 1.71
CA PRO A 42 9.11 3.23 2.84
C PRO A 42 8.01 2.88 3.85
N GLY A 43 7.60 1.62 3.88
CA GLY A 43 6.55 1.11 4.78
C GLY A 43 5.24 0.71 4.11
N GLY A 44 4.98 1.06 2.84
CA GLY A 44 3.69 0.76 2.21
C GLY A 44 3.53 1.27 0.78
N ILE A 45 2.29 1.57 0.41
CA ILE A 45 1.90 2.15 -0.88
C ILE A 45 1.13 3.43 -0.57
N ALA A 46 1.53 4.54 -1.16
CA ALA A 46 0.81 5.80 -1.15
C ALA A 46 -0.10 5.87 -2.38
N VAL A 47 -1.33 6.35 -2.20
CA VAL A 47 -2.27 6.61 -3.30
C VAL A 47 -2.51 8.11 -3.37
N GLN A 48 -2.40 8.69 -4.55
CA GLN A 48 -2.53 10.12 -4.79
C GLN A 48 -3.56 10.36 -5.90
N SER A 49 -4.44 11.33 -5.72
CA SER A 49 -5.32 11.83 -6.78
C SER A 49 -5.52 13.34 -6.58
N PRO A 50 -5.60 14.14 -7.65
CA PRO A 50 -5.88 15.58 -7.57
C PRO A 50 -7.13 15.88 -6.73
N ASP A 51 -8.14 15.02 -6.85
CA ASP A 51 -9.47 15.19 -6.23
C ASP A 51 -9.77 14.09 -5.19
N LEU A 52 -8.74 13.44 -4.65
CA LEU A 52 -8.90 12.29 -3.75
C LEU A 52 -9.79 12.61 -2.54
N GLY A 53 -9.66 13.82 -2.00
CA GLY A 53 -10.48 14.28 -0.88
C GLY A 53 -11.97 14.32 -1.22
N ASP A 54 -12.32 14.86 -2.37
CA ASP A 54 -13.69 14.96 -2.84
C ASP A 54 -14.25 13.59 -3.22
N GLU A 55 -13.46 12.74 -3.89
CA GLU A 55 -13.85 11.36 -4.21
C GLU A 55 -14.12 10.52 -2.95
N LEU A 56 -13.29 10.68 -1.91
CA LEU A 56 -13.49 10.00 -0.62
C LEU A 56 -14.75 10.48 0.09
N ILE A 57 -15.03 11.78 0.09
CA ILE A 57 -16.24 12.34 0.72
C ILE A 57 -17.50 11.90 -0.03
N VAL A 58 -17.45 11.85 -1.37
CA VAL A 58 -18.62 11.53 -2.21
C VAL A 58 -18.90 10.02 -2.26
N ASN A 59 -17.86 9.19 -2.34
CA ASN A 59 -18.02 7.76 -2.63
C ASN A 59 -17.72 6.83 -1.45
N SER A 60 -17.18 7.35 -0.34
CA SER A 60 -16.82 6.51 0.82
C SER A 60 -17.69 6.83 2.03
N SER A 61 -17.96 5.81 2.86
CA SER A 61 -18.67 6.06 4.11
C SER A 61 -17.76 6.78 5.11
N LEU A 62 -18.36 7.48 6.08
CA LEU A 62 -17.62 8.08 7.21
C LEU A 62 -16.73 7.07 7.94
N ARG A 63 -17.12 5.78 7.96
CA ARG A 63 -16.31 4.70 8.54
C ARG A 63 -15.04 4.44 7.73
N ASP A 64 -15.15 4.43 6.41
CA ASP A 64 -14.04 4.16 5.51
C ASP A 64 -13.03 5.32 5.53
N VAL A 65 -13.54 6.56 5.56
CA VAL A 65 -12.72 7.77 5.75
C VAL A 65 -12.01 7.73 7.11
N ALA A 66 -12.70 7.37 8.19
CA ALA A 66 -12.08 7.24 9.51
C ALA A 66 -11.03 6.12 9.58
N PHE A 67 -11.21 5.04 8.82
CA PHE A 67 -10.23 3.95 8.70
C PHE A 67 -8.95 4.43 8.01
N LEU A 68 -9.08 5.16 6.89
CA LEU A 68 -7.95 5.74 6.16
C LEU A 68 -7.17 6.75 7.01
N MET A 69 -7.87 7.65 7.71
CA MET A 69 -7.24 8.65 8.59
C MET A 69 -6.45 8.03 9.75
N ARG A 70 -6.78 6.81 10.17
CA ARG A 70 -6.07 6.10 11.24
C ARG A 70 -4.71 5.54 10.78
N GLY A 71 -4.52 5.35 9.48
CA GLY A 71 -3.28 4.86 8.87
C GLY A 71 -2.23 5.95 8.63
N VAL A 72 -2.62 7.22 8.67
CA VAL A 72 -1.70 8.36 8.57
C VAL A 72 -1.14 8.66 9.96
N ARG A 73 0.08 8.21 10.24
CA ARG A 73 0.87 8.58 11.42
C ARG A 73 2.29 8.92 11.02
#